data_AF-A0A2A6RCP3-F1
#
_entry.id   AF-A0A2A6RCP3-F1
#
_cell.length_a   1.000
_cell.length_b   1.000
_cell.length_c   1.000
_cell.angle_alpha   90.00
_cell.angle_beta   90.00
_cell.angle_gamma   90.00
#
_symmetry.space_group_name_H-M   'P 1'
#
loop_
_entity.id
_entity.type
_entity.pdbx_description
1 polymer ?
#
loop_
_entity_poly.entity_id
_entity_poly.type
_entity_poly.pdbx_seq_one_letter_code
_entity_poly.pdbx_strand_id
1 'polypeptide(L)'
;MSTDLKAEADALIARGRALLEHGDLPQATALLNQAVRHYWSAGEYYAAAAQTGNYGWALRRRGRPDLARPYLEQAAALFHQIGLEEFAERHRFAAEDAHSGLSAELLESMPTIVRAALERGDGAALQHALDALSLAERQVVLERLAAAGVIQTDDAAADDAAEALRQFAPLLEAIATVARGDRREQGALEATLEELERKGWCLRAPVGAIWAGTRDPAQLTAQLDPLDRALVQRILELI
;
A
#
# COMPACT_ATOMS: atom_id res chain seq x y z
N MET A 1 11.87 31.78 -26.37
CA MET A 1 12.82 30.79 -25.79
C MET A 1 12.15 29.82 -24.81
N SER A 2 11.06 30.15 -24.11
CA SER A 2 10.40 29.23 -23.15
C SER A 2 9.66 28.03 -23.78
N THR A 3 9.10 28.17 -24.99
CA THR A 3 8.29 27.12 -25.65
C THR A 3 9.08 25.88 -26.07
N ASP A 4 10.40 26.00 -26.28
CA ASP A 4 11.25 24.89 -26.73
C ASP A 4 11.55 23.93 -25.56
N LEU A 5 11.89 24.48 -24.39
CA LEU A 5 12.22 23.71 -23.20
C LEU A 5 11.05 22.85 -22.69
N LYS A 6 9.81 23.36 -22.80
CA LYS A 6 8.62 22.56 -22.45
C LYS A 6 8.46 21.36 -23.39
N ALA A 7 8.62 21.58 -24.70
CA ALA A 7 8.50 20.51 -25.67
C ALA A 7 9.60 19.44 -25.50
N GLU A 8 10.83 19.88 -25.21
CA GLU A 8 11.94 18.99 -24.84
C GLU A 8 11.61 18.19 -23.57
N ALA A 9 11.07 18.84 -22.53
CA ALA A 9 10.65 18.17 -21.31
C ALA A 9 9.58 17.10 -21.57
N ASP A 10 8.55 17.43 -22.37
CA ASP A 10 7.49 16.48 -22.74
C ASP A 10 8.06 15.25 -23.47
N ALA A 11 9.03 15.45 -24.37
CA ALA A 11 9.71 14.38 -25.09
C ALA A 11 10.56 13.49 -24.16
N LEU A 12 11.28 14.09 -23.21
CA LEU A 12 12.04 13.36 -22.19
C LEU A 12 11.12 12.53 -21.30
N ILE A 13 9.96 13.06 -20.89
CA ILE A 13 8.96 12.32 -20.11
C ILE A 13 8.39 11.13 -20.91
N ALA A 14 8.11 11.31 -22.20
CA ALA A 14 7.63 10.22 -23.04
C ALA A 14 8.67 9.09 -23.15
N ARG A 15 9.94 9.44 -23.39
CA ARG A 15 11.03 8.47 -23.45
C ARG A 15 11.29 7.80 -22.10
N GLY A 16 11.27 8.55 -21.01
CA GLY A 16 11.43 8.03 -19.65
C GLY A 16 10.34 7.03 -19.29
N ARG A 17 9.08 7.28 -19.65
CA ARG A 17 7.97 6.34 -19.46
C ARG A 17 8.19 5.03 -20.23
N ALA A 18 8.61 5.13 -21.50
CA ALA A 18 8.93 3.94 -22.29
C ALA A 18 10.09 3.13 -21.68
N LEU A 19 11.15 3.78 -21.22
CA LEU A 19 12.26 3.09 -20.53
C LEU A 19 11.80 2.43 -19.23
N LEU A 20 10.94 3.11 -18.47
CA LEU A 20 10.35 2.54 -17.28
C LEU A 20 9.58 1.27 -17.65
N GLU A 21 8.71 1.27 -18.66
CA GLU A 21 8.00 0.07 -19.18
C GLU A 21 8.92 -1.10 -19.52
N HIS A 22 10.10 -0.84 -20.07
CA HIS A 22 11.09 -1.88 -20.36
C HIS A 22 11.98 -2.27 -19.16
N GLY A 23 11.78 -1.66 -17.99
CA GLY A 23 12.50 -1.97 -16.75
C GLY A 23 13.82 -1.21 -16.58
N ASP A 24 14.20 -0.30 -17.49
CA ASP A 24 15.40 0.52 -17.36
C ASP A 24 15.16 1.74 -16.46
N LEU A 25 15.08 1.45 -15.17
CA LEU A 25 14.79 2.43 -14.12
C LEU A 25 15.88 3.53 -13.99
N PRO A 26 17.19 3.24 -14.08
CA PRO A 26 18.22 4.28 -14.02
C PRO A 26 18.10 5.32 -15.14
N GLN A 27 17.91 4.89 -16.39
CA GLN A 27 17.78 5.83 -17.51
C GLN A 27 16.44 6.58 -17.46
N ALA A 28 15.34 5.91 -17.09
CA ALA A 28 14.04 6.56 -16.91
C ALA A 28 14.12 7.70 -15.87
N THR A 29 14.81 7.44 -14.75
CA THR A 29 15.02 8.41 -13.67
C THR A 29 15.84 9.62 -14.14
N ALA A 30 16.92 9.40 -14.90
CA ALA A 30 17.75 10.47 -15.43
C ALA A 30 16.97 11.41 -16.35
N LEU A 31 16.13 10.85 -17.23
CA LEU A 31 15.29 11.63 -18.15
C LEU A 31 14.19 12.40 -17.42
N LEU A 32 13.54 11.80 -16.41
CA LEU A 32 12.58 12.50 -15.56
C LEU A 32 13.22 13.72 -14.89
N ASN A 33 14.36 13.53 -14.23
CA ASN A 33 15.05 14.62 -13.52
C ASN A 33 15.47 15.74 -14.48
N GLN A 34 15.86 15.40 -15.70
CA GLN A 34 16.15 16.38 -16.74
C GLN A 34 14.87 17.13 -17.18
N ALA A 35 13.77 16.43 -17.43
CA ALA A 35 12.50 17.04 -17.80
C ALA A 35 11.98 18.01 -16.72
N VAL A 36 12.06 17.63 -15.44
CA VAL A 36 11.67 18.48 -14.31
C VAL A 36 12.47 19.79 -14.30
N ARG A 37 13.80 19.73 -14.53
CA ARG A 37 14.63 20.95 -14.64
C ARG A 37 14.20 21.85 -15.81
N HIS A 38 13.84 21.26 -16.95
CA HIS A 38 13.36 22.00 -18.11
C HIS A 38 11.98 22.63 -17.86
N TYR A 39 11.03 21.92 -17.25
CA TYR A 39 9.75 22.49 -16.84
C TYR A 39 9.93 23.67 -15.88
N TRP A 40 10.79 23.55 -14.87
CA TRP A 40 11.10 24.65 -13.94
C TRP A 40 11.69 25.87 -14.67
N SER A 41 12.63 25.64 -15.59
CA SER A 41 13.25 26.73 -16.37
C SER A 41 12.28 27.37 -17.38
N ALA A 42 11.26 26.64 -17.82
CA ALA A 42 10.20 27.14 -18.69
C ALA A 42 9.07 27.87 -17.93
N GLY A 43 9.04 27.80 -16.59
CA GLY A 43 7.96 28.33 -15.75
C GLY A 43 6.78 27.37 -15.57
N GLU A 44 6.92 26.12 -16.00
CA GLU A 44 5.89 25.07 -15.96
C GLU A 44 5.89 24.33 -14.61
N TYR A 45 5.75 25.06 -13.51
CA TYR A 45 5.92 24.52 -12.15
C TYR A 45 4.91 23.42 -11.80
N TYR A 46 3.67 23.55 -12.29
CA TYR A 46 2.65 22.51 -12.16
C TYR A 46 3.09 21.21 -12.86
N ALA A 47 3.58 21.31 -14.09
CA ALA A 47 4.02 20.14 -14.85
C ALA A 47 5.22 19.46 -14.17
N ALA A 48 6.16 20.24 -13.64
CA ALA A 48 7.28 19.72 -12.85
C ALA A 48 6.81 18.91 -11.63
N ALA A 49 5.88 19.46 -10.83
CA ALA A 49 5.33 18.78 -9.67
C ALA A 49 4.53 17.52 -10.07
N ALA A 50 3.66 17.63 -11.08
CA ALA A 50 2.83 16.54 -11.55
C ALA A 50 3.65 15.37 -12.12
N GLN A 51 4.70 15.65 -12.92
CA GLN A 51 5.53 14.59 -13.48
C GLN A 51 6.37 13.88 -12.42
N THR A 52 6.86 14.63 -11.43
CA THR A 52 7.55 14.05 -10.25
C THR A 52 6.62 13.08 -9.50
N GLY A 53 5.39 13.51 -9.22
CA GLY A 53 4.40 12.67 -8.54
C GLY A 53 4.00 11.46 -9.37
N ASN A 54 3.69 11.64 -10.66
CA ASN A 54 3.33 10.57 -11.58
C ASN A 54 4.39 9.47 -11.66
N TYR A 55 5.68 9.85 -11.60
CA TYR A 55 6.78 8.91 -11.55
C TYR A 55 6.78 8.11 -10.24
N GLY A 56 6.62 8.77 -9.09
CA GLY A 56 6.44 8.10 -7.80
C GLY A 56 5.29 7.10 -7.82
N TRP A 57 4.12 7.49 -8.31
CA TRP A 57 2.98 6.57 -8.47
C TRP A 57 3.27 5.40 -9.43
N ALA A 58 4.03 5.64 -10.50
CA ALA A 58 4.40 4.60 -11.46
C ALA A 58 5.36 3.56 -10.83
N LEU A 59 6.32 4.01 -10.02
CA LEU A 59 7.19 3.14 -9.23
C LEU A 59 6.38 2.31 -8.22
N ARG A 60 5.43 2.93 -7.53
CA ARG A 60 4.56 2.23 -6.58
C ARG A 60 3.73 1.13 -7.25
N ARG A 61 3.10 1.40 -8.40
CA ARG A 61 2.35 0.39 -9.19
C ARG A 61 3.21 -0.79 -9.65
N ARG A 62 4.53 -0.65 -9.64
CA ARG A 62 5.50 -1.70 -9.99
C ARG A 62 6.07 -2.41 -8.76
N GLY A 63 5.46 -2.21 -7.59
CA GLY A 63 5.92 -2.83 -6.34
C GLY A 63 7.21 -2.23 -5.80
N ARG A 64 7.55 -0.98 -6.18
CA ARG A 64 8.73 -0.24 -5.70
C ARG A 64 8.35 0.98 -4.86
N PRO A 65 7.63 0.81 -3.72
CA PRO A 65 7.27 1.92 -2.84
C PRO A 65 8.51 2.60 -2.24
N ASP A 66 9.57 1.84 -2.01
CA ASP A 66 10.89 2.31 -1.56
C ASP A 66 11.44 3.42 -2.47
N LEU A 67 11.40 3.18 -3.79
CA LEU A 67 11.85 4.15 -4.78
C LEU A 67 10.82 5.24 -5.03
N ALA A 68 9.52 4.96 -4.83
CA ALA A 68 8.44 5.90 -5.08
C ALA A 68 8.43 7.07 -4.07
N ARG A 69 8.68 6.76 -2.80
CA ARG A 69 8.59 7.69 -1.67
C ARG A 69 9.31 9.02 -1.89
N PRO A 70 10.62 9.08 -2.21
CA PRO A 70 11.31 10.36 -2.38
C PRO A 70 10.70 11.23 -3.47
N TYR A 71 10.15 10.65 -4.54
CA TYR A 71 9.46 11.41 -5.59
C TYR A 71 8.06 11.88 -5.18
N LEU A 72 7.35 11.11 -4.36
CA LEU A 72 6.07 11.53 -3.80
C LEU A 72 6.26 12.67 -2.77
N GLU A 73 7.27 12.57 -1.89
CA GLU A 73 7.64 13.66 -0.97
C GLU A 73 8.07 14.91 -1.73
N GLN A 74 8.90 14.76 -2.77
CA GLN A 74 9.32 15.87 -3.61
C GLN A 74 8.12 16.51 -4.34
N ALA A 75 7.23 15.71 -4.92
CA ALA A 75 6.02 16.22 -5.56
C ALA A 75 5.15 17.00 -4.57
N ALA A 76 4.99 16.50 -3.35
CA ALA A 76 4.26 17.20 -2.30
C ALA A 76 4.88 18.56 -1.96
N ALA A 77 6.20 18.62 -1.79
CA ALA A 77 6.91 19.87 -1.52
C ALA A 77 6.72 20.89 -2.66
N LEU A 78 6.81 20.43 -3.92
CA LEU A 78 6.62 21.28 -5.09
C LEU A 78 5.17 21.80 -5.19
N PHE A 79 4.16 20.95 -4.95
CA PHE A 79 2.75 21.35 -4.94
C PHE A 79 2.43 22.35 -3.82
N HIS A 80 2.98 22.16 -2.63
CA HIS A 80 2.87 23.11 -1.52
C HIS A 80 3.47 24.47 -1.90
N GLN A 81 4.68 24.48 -2.49
CA GLN A 81 5.36 25.72 -2.89
C GLN A 81 4.57 26.55 -3.90
N ILE A 82 3.78 25.91 -4.76
CA ILE A 82 2.91 26.61 -5.75
C ILE A 82 1.48 26.82 -5.26
N GLY A 83 1.20 26.57 -3.98
CA GLY A 83 -0.10 26.84 -3.35
C GLY A 83 -1.21 25.82 -3.64
N LEU A 84 -0.86 24.62 -4.10
CA LEU A 84 -1.81 23.53 -4.40
C LEU A 84 -1.82 22.49 -3.27
N GLU A 85 -2.38 22.87 -2.12
CA GLU A 85 -2.27 22.10 -0.87
C GLU A 85 -2.93 20.72 -0.95
N GLU A 86 -4.11 20.60 -1.57
CA GLU A 86 -4.81 19.31 -1.75
C GLU A 86 -3.95 18.31 -2.53
N PHE A 87 -3.24 18.80 -3.57
CA PHE A 87 -2.29 17.96 -4.29
C PHE A 87 -1.11 17.60 -3.40
N ALA A 88 -0.58 18.53 -2.60
CA ALA A 88 0.52 18.25 -1.69
C ALA A 88 0.15 17.16 -0.66
N GLU A 89 -1.00 17.28 -0.02
CA GLU A 89 -1.50 16.31 0.96
C GLU A 89 -1.67 14.92 0.37
N ARG A 90 -2.25 14.81 -0.83
CA ARG A 90 -2.40 13.52 -1.51
C ARG A 90 -1.06 12.81 -1.74
N HIS A 91 -0.01 13.56 -2.06
CA HIS A 91 1.32 12.98 -2.29
C HIS A 91 2.05 12.71 -0.97
N ARG A 92 1.87 13.52 0.09
CA ARG A 92 2.39 13.20 1.44
C ARG A 92 1.80 11.92 1.98
N PHE A 93 0.46 11.80 1.93
CA PHE A 93 -0.23 10.57 2.34
C PHE A 93 0.29 9.36 1.57
N ALA A 94 0.46 9.49 0.25
CA ALA A 94 1.00 8.42 -0.59
C ALA A 94 2.47 8.08 -0.28
N ALA A 95 3.28 9.04 0.16
CA ALA A 95 4.66 8.83 0.57
C ALA A 95 4.75 8.13 1.93
N GLU A 96 3.88 8.51 2.86
CA GLU A 96 3.75 7.89 4.18
C GLU A 96 3.21 6.46 4.08
N ASP A 97 2.22 6.22 3.23
CA ASP A 97 1.73 4.88 2.89
C ASP A 97 2.77 4.06 2.10
N ALA A 98 3.68 4.73 1.39
CA ALA A 98 4.83 4.12 0.74
C ALA A 98 6.05 3.96 1.66
N HIS A 99 5.88 4.05 2.98
CA HIS A 99 6.91 3.67 3.94
C HIS A 99 7.16 2.15 3.83
N SER A 100 7.91 1.73 2.81
CA SER A 100 8.59 0.46 2.86
C SER A 100 9.45 0.52 4.12
N GLY A 101 9.29 -0.38 5.07
CA GLY A 101 10.16 -0.45 6.25
C GLY A 101 11.65 -0.48 5.95
N LEU A 102 12.04 -0.63 4.69
CA LEU A 102 13.39 -0.67 4.14
C LEU A 102 14.12 0.69 4.21
N SER A 103 14.39 1.17 5.42
CA SER A 103 15.33 2.28 5.62
C SER A 103 16.76 1.87 5.24
N ALA A 104 17.61 2.85 4.89
CA ALA A 104 19.03 2.59 4.62
C ALA A 104 19.74 1.93 5.83
N GLU A 105 19.40 2.38 7.04
CA GLU A 105 19.88 1.81 8.30
C GLU A 105 19.43 0.35 8.47
N LEU A 106 18.17 0.03 8.13
CA LEU A 106 17.69 -1.34 8.16
C LEU A 106 18.48 -2.20 7.16
N LEU A 107 18.65 -1.75 5.91
CA LEU A 107 19.38 -2.47 4.88
C LEU A 107 20.84 -2.74 5.28
N GLU A 108 21.52 -1.74 5.85
CA GLU A 108 22.89 -1.89 6.35
C GLU A 108 22.98 -2.91 7.50
N SER A 109 21.95 -2.99 8.34
CA SER A 109 21.87 -3.96 9.44
C SER A 109 21.57 -5.40 8.99
N MET A 110 21.15 -5.61 7.73
CA MET A 110 20.81 -6.93 7.20
C MET A 110 22.06 -7.73 6.76
N PRO A 111 22.04 -9.06 6.93
CA PRO A 111 23.00 -9.95 6.26
C PRO A 111 23.05 -9.66 4.75
N THR A 112 24.23 -9.75 4.15
CA THR A 112 24.46 -9.33 2.75
C THR A 112 23.50 -10.02 1.77
N ILE A 113 23.21 -11.31 1.98
CA ILE A 113 22.31 -12.08 1.11
C ILE A 113 20.86 -11.59 1.20
N VAL A 114 20.41 -11.20 2.39
CA VAL A 114 19.05 -10.68 2.66
C VAL A 114 18.94 -9.27 2.11
N ARG A 115 19.91 -8.41 2.40
CA ARG A 115 19.99 -7.03 1.88
C ARG A 115 19.89 -7.01 0.36
N ALA A 116 20.67 -7.83 -0.31
CA ALA A 116 20.70 -7.89 -1.76
C ALA A 116 19.35 -8.34 -2.36
N ALA A 117 18.62 -9.22 -1.67
CA ALA A 117 17.26 -9.62 -2.08
C ALA A 117 16.24 -8.50 -1.88
N LEU A 118 16.32 -7.78 -0.75
CA LEU A 118 15.45 -6.64 -0.43
C LEU A 118 15.66 -5.46 -1.40
N GLU A 119 16.92 -5.10 -1.70
CA GLU A 119 17.27 -4.04 -2.65
C GLU A 119 16.73 -4.30 -4.07
N ARG A 120 16.67 -5.59 -4.45
CA ARG A 120 16.11 -6.04 -5.72
C ARG A 120 14.59 -6.18 -5.71
N GLY A 121 13.95 -6.17 -4.54
CA GLY A 121 12.53 -6.49 -4.39
C GLY A 121 12.19 -7.92 -4.82
N ASP A 122 13.13 -8.85 -4.68
CA ASP A 122 12.98 -10.24 -5.13
C ASP A 122 12.56 -11.13 -3.96
N GLY A 123 11.25 -11.39 -3.86
CA GLY A 123 10.68 -12.21 -2.80
C GLY A 123 11.15 -13.67 -2.80
N ALA A 124 11.45 -14.24 -3.97
CA ALA A 124 11.96 -15.61 -4.07
C ALA A 124 13.41 -15.69 -3.59
N ALA A 125 14.24 -14.72 -4.00
CA ALA A 125 15.60 -14.60 -3.48
C ALA A 125 15.62 -14.28 -1.98
N LEU A 126 14.65 -13.51 -1.49
CA LEU A 126 14.51 -13.21 -0.06
C LEU A 126 14.20 -14.48 0.73
N GLN A 127 13.24 -15.28 0.26
CA GLN A 127 12.91 -16.55 0.91
C GLN A 127 14.12 -17.50 0.94
N HIS A 128 14.82 -17.65 -0.19
CA HIS A 128 16.02 -18.47 -0.27
C HIS A 128 17.14 -17.95 0.66
N ALA A 129 17.28 -16.62 0.75
CA ALA A 129 18.23 -15.99 1.65
C ALA A 129 17.90 -16.27 3.12
N LEU A 130 16.62 -16.20 3.50
CA LEU A 130 16.15 -16.52 4.87
C LEU A 130 16.32 -17.99 5.21
N ASP A 131 16.11 -18.90 4.27
CA ASP A 131 16.27 -20.35 4.45
C ASP A 131 17.75 -20.78 4.57
N ALA A 132 18.67 -19.98 4.06
CA ALA A 132 20.11 -20.21 4.18
C ALA A 132 20.69 -19.77 5.53
N LEU A 133 19.95 -19.00 6.33
CA LEU A 133 20.38 -18.55 7.65
C LEU A 133 20.19 -19.64 8.71
N SER A 134 20.97 -19.56 9.79
CA SER A 134 20.65 -20.34 11.00
C SER A 134 19.31 -19.89 11.60
N LEU A 135 18.66 -20.75 12.38
CA LEU A 135 17.37 -20.43 13.01
C LEU A 135 17.43 -19.13 13.85
N ALA A 136 18.52 -18.94 14.60
CA ALA A 136 18.70 -17.77 15.45
C ALA A 136 18.91 -16.48 14.62
N GLU A 137 19.72 -16.54 13.57
CA GLU A 137 19.93 -15.39 12.68
C GLU A 137 18.67 -15.03 11.90
N ARG A 138 17.96 -16.04 11.40
CA ARG A 138 16.68 -15.88 10.71
C ARG A 138 15.67 -15.18 11.61
N GLN A 139 15.55 -15.59 12.88
CA GLN A 139 14.63 -14.97 13.82
C GLN A 139 14.92 -13.47 14.01
N VAL A 140 16.19 -13.11 14.24
CA VAL A 140 16.61 -11.71 14.39
C VAL A 140 16.32 -10.89 13.13
N VAL A 141 16.53 -11.47 11.94
CA VAL A 141 16.22 -10.80 10.67
C VAL A 141 14.72 -10.59 10.52
N LEU A 142 13.90 -11.61 10.78
CA LEU A 142 12.44 -11.51 10.67
C LEU A 142 11.88 -10.47 11.65
N GLU A 143 12.34 -10.45 12.90
CA GLU A 143 11.92 -9.45 13.90
C GLU A 143 12.23 -8.02 13.44
N ARG A 144 13.41 -7.79 12.87
CA ARG A 144 13.78 -6.46 12.34
C ARG A 144 12.95 -6.05 11.14
N LEU A 145 12.72 -6.98 10.20
CA LEU A 145 11.87 -6.72 9.05
C LEU A 145 10.42 -6.44 9.48
N ALA A 146 9.94 -7.12 10.51
CA ALA A 146 8.60 -6.92 11.07
C ALA A 146 8.47 -5.59 11.82
N ALA A 147 9.43 -5.27 12.69
CA ALA A 147 9.47 -4.00 13.41
C ALA A 147 9.53 -2.79 12.48
N ALA A 148 10.13 -2.98 11.31
CA ALA A 148 10.17 -1.96 10.27
C ALA A 148 8.88 -1.94 9.40
N GLY A 149 8.01 -2.93 9.48
CA GLY A 149 6.82 -3.04 8.63
C GLY A 149 7.11 -3.52 7.20
N VAL A 150 8.27 -4.16 6.97
CA VAL A 150 8.63 -4.79 5.69
C VAL A 150 7.85 -6.08 5.46
N ILE A 151 7.63 -6.83 6.54
CA ILE A 151 6.87 -8.08 6.56
C ILE A 151 5.87 -8.03 7.70
N GLN A 152 4.73 -8.70 7.56
CA GLN A 152 3.86 -8.98 8.69
C GLN A 152 4.30 -10.30 9.34
N THR A 153 4.43 -10.32 10.66
CA THR A 153 4.59 -11.55 11.44
C THR A 153 3.22 -12.05 11.88
N ASP A 154 3.12 -13.35 12.15
CA ASP A 154 1.90 -13.97 12.66
C ASP A 154 1.42 -13.33 13.98
N ASP A 155 2.35 -12.84 14.82
CA ASP A 155 2.03 -12.14 16.08
C ASP A 155 1.46 -10.73 15.85
N ALA A 156 1.99 -9.98 14.88
CA ALA A 156 1.45 -8.66 14.53
C ALA A 156 0.07 -8.76 13.86
N ALA A 157 -0.12 -9.78 13.00
CA ALA A 157 -1.41 -10.07 12.39
C ALA A 157 -2.46 -10.49 13.45
N ALA A 158 -2.04 -11.19 14.50
CA ALA A 158 -2.91 -11.55 15.63
C ALA A 158 -3.30 -10.31 16.46
N ASP A 159 -2.37 -9.40 16.71
CA ASP A 159 -2.64 -8.14 17.41
C ASP A 159 -3.56 -7.21 16.59
N ASP A 160 -3.32 -7.09 15.27
CA ASP A 160 -4.17 -6.34 14.35
C ASP A 160 -5.59 -6.93 14.29
N ALA A 161 -5.71 -8.26 14.28
CA ALA A 161 -7.01 -8.93 14.34
C ALA A 161 -7.72 -8.69 15.68
N ALA A 162 -7.00 -8.74 16.80
CA ALA A 162 -7.58 -8.45 18.11
C ALA A 162 -8.07 -7.00 18.20
N GLU A 163 -7.32 -6.04 17.65
CA GLU A 163 -7.73 -4.63 17.62
C GLU A 163 -8.94 -4.41 16.71
N ALA A 164 -8.94 -4.97 15.49
CA ALA A 164 -10.09 -4.89 14.60
C ALA A 164 -11.35 -5.50 15.23
N LEU A 165 -11.22 -6.65 15.90
CA LEU A 165 -12.33 -7.27 16.63
C LEU A 165 -12.89 -6.37 17.73
N ARG A 166 -12.03 -5.64 18.46
CA ARG A 166 -12.46 -4.65 19.46
C ARG A 166 -13.17 -3.47 18.81
N GLN A 167 -12.59 -2.90 17.76
CA GLN A 167 -13.11 -1.72 17.07
C GLN A 167 -14.48 -2.01 16.44
N PHE A 168 -14.64 -3.17 15.80
CA PHE A 168 -15.86 -3.54 15.09
C PHE A 168 -16.90 -4.24 15.98
N ALA A 169 -16.62 -4.53 17.25
CA ALA A 169 -17.51 -5.28 18.13
C ALA A 169 -18.99 -4.81 18.09
N PRO A 170 -19.32 -3.49 18.16
CA PRO A 170 -20.71 -3.04 18.09
C PRO A 170 -21.39 -3.37 16.76
N LEU A 171 -20.64 -3.28 15.65
CA LEU A 171 -21.13 -3.63 14.32
C LEU A 171 -21.38 -5.13 14.18
N LEU A 172 -20.46 -5.97 14.69
CA LEU A 172 -20.60 -7.43 14.63
C LEU A 172 -21.82 -7.91 15.43
N GLU A 173 -22.08 -7.32 16.60
CA GLU A 173 -23.26 -7.61 17.41
C GLU A 173 -24.57 -7.23 16.71
N ALA A 174 -24.60 -6.07 16.03
CA ALA A 174 -25.76 -5.63 15.25
C ALA A 174 -26.03 -6.58 14.07
N ILE A 175 -24.99 -7.00 13.36
CA ILE A 175 -25.09 -7.99 12.27
C ILE A 175 -25.63 -9.33 12.80
N ALA A 176 -25.10 -9.81 13.92
CA ALA A 176 -25.55 -11.04 14.58
C ALA A 176 -27.02 -10.96 15.02
N THR A 177 -27.46 -9.80 15.47
CA THR A 177 -28.86 -9.55 15.86
C THR A 177 -29.81 -9.66 14.67
N VAL A 178 -29.44 -9.12 13.51
CA VAL A 178 -30.19 -9.32 12.25
C VAL A 178 -30.20 -10.79 11.84
N ALA A 179 -29.06 -11.49 11.96
CA ALA A 179 -28.95 -12.90 11.63
C ALA A 179 -29.81 -13.82 12.52
N ARG A 180 -30.09 -13.41 13.77
CA ARG A 180 -31.00 -14.09 14.71
C ARG A 180 -32.48 -13.76 14.48
N GLY A 181 -32.78 -12.83 13.57
CA GLY A 181 -34.15 -12.56 13.09
C GLY A 181 -34.65 -11.14 13.32
N ASP A 182 -33.90 -10.27 14.02
CA ASP A 182 -34.32 -8.88 14.23
C ASP A 182 -33.84 -7.97 13.09
N ARG A 183 -34.67 -7.82 12.07
CA ARG A 183 -34.32 -7.12 10.82
C ARG A 183 -34.55 -5.60 10.85
N ARG A 184 -34.79 -5.00 12.02
CA ARG A 184 -35.12 -3.57 12.15
C ARG A 184 -34.02 -2.65 11.61
N GLU A 185 -32.76 -3.02 11.79
CA GLU A 185 -31.60 -2.19 11.40
C GLU A 185 -30.88 -2.69 10.14
N GLN A 186 -31.41 -3.71 9.46
CA GLN A 186 -30.73 -4.35 8.33
C GLN A 186 -30.35 -3.35 7.22
N GLY A 187 -31.23 -2.45 6.82
CA GLY A 187 -30.94 -1.48 5.76
C GLY A 187 -29.85 -0.46 6.13
N ALA A 188 -29.76 -0.05 7.40
CA ALA A 188 -28.69 0.82 7.86
C ALA A 188 -27.33 0.09 7.86
N LEU A 189 -27.33 -1.18 8.29
CA LEU A 189 -26.15 -2.04 8.26
C LEU A 189 -25.68 -2.32 6.83
N GLU A 190 -26.59 -2.51 5.87
CA GLU A 190 -26.23 -2.68 4.45
C GLU A 190 -25.48 -1.46 3.91
N ALA A 191 -25.92 -0.24 4.25
CA ALA A 191 -25.23 0.98 3.86
C ALA A 191 -23.84 1.12 4.52
N THR A 192 -23.71 0.76 5.79
CA THR A 192 -22.40 0.73 6.48
C THR A 192 -21.46 -0.29 5.85
N LEU A 193 -21.96 -1.48 5.49
CA LEU A 193 -21.17 -2.51 4.83
C LEU A 193 -20.70 -2.07 3.43
N GLU A 194 -21.52 -1.31 2.68
CA GLU A 194 -21.11 -0.72 1.41
C GLU A 194 -19.97 0.30 1.57
N GLU A 195 -20.03 1.14 2.61
CA GLU A 195 -18.96 2.10 2.90
C GLU A 195 -17.66 1.39 3.32
N LEU A 196 -17.76 0.33 4.12
CA LEU A 196 -16.61 -0.48 4.52
C LEU A 196 -15.96 -1.18 3.33
N GLU A 197 -16.74 -1.70 2.38
CA GLU A 197 -16.23 -2.30 1.14
C GLU A 197 -15.51 -1.27 0.26
N ARG A 198 -15.99 -0.02 0.20
CA ARG A 198 -15.25 1.08 -0.45
C ARG A 198 -13.91 1.39 0.21
N LYS A 199 -13.78 1.12 1.51
CA LYS A 199 -12.54 1.28 2.30
C LYS A 199 -11.66 0.03 2.28
N GLY A 200 -12.07 -1.03 1.56
CA GLY A 200 -11.28 -2.24 1.36
C GLY A 200 -11.73 -3.48 2.16
N TRP A 201 -12.75 -3.38 3.02
CA TRP A 201 -13.22 -4.49 3.85
C TRP A 201 -14.23 -5.39 3.12
N CYS A 202 -14.00 -6.70 3.05
CA CYS A 202 -14.81 -7.62 2.27
C CYS A 202 -15.90 -8.34 3.10
N LEU A 203 -16.68 -7.59 3.90
CA LEU A 203 -17.69 -8.14 4.81
C LEU A 203 -19.10 -8.24 4.21
N ARG A 204 -19.42 -7.47 3.16
CA ARG A 204 -20.80 -7.38 2.64
C ARG A 204 -21.33 -8.72 2.12
N ALA A 205 -20.55 -9.41 1.28
CA ALA A 205 -20.93 -10.70 0.73
C ALA A 205 -21.13 -11.80 1.80
N PRO A 206 -20.17 -12.05 2.72
CA PRO A 206 -20.35 -13.06 3.76
C PRO A 206 -21.48 -12.71 4.73
N VAL A 207 -21.68 -11.43 5.09
CA VAL A 207 -22.81 -11.02 5.93
C VAL A 207 -24.14 -11.26 5.25
N GLY A 208 -24.27 -10.94 3.96
CA GLY A 208 -25.47 -11.25 3.18
C GLY A 208 -25.78 -12.75 3.15
N ALA A 209 -24.76 -13.59 2.99
CA ALA A 209 -24.90 -15.04 3.04
C ALA A 209 -25.32 -15.53 4.44
N ILE A 210 -24.79 -14.92 5.51
CA ILE A 210 -25.19 -15.20 6.90
C ILE A 210 -26.68 -14.82 7.11
N TRP A 211 -27.14 -13.66 6.64
CA TRP A 211 -28.55 -13.30 6.74
C TRP A 211 -29.46 -14.18 5.87
N ALA A 212 -28.93 -14.77 4.80
CA ALA A 212 -29.62 -15.77 3.98
C ALA A 212 -29.62 -17.19 4.60
N GLY A 213 -28.84 -17.42 5.65
CA GLY A 213 -28.85 -18.67 6.43
C GLY A 213 -27.60 -19.55 6.27
N THR A 214 -26.60 -19.15 5.49
CA THR A 214 -25.33 -19.90 5.39
C THR A 214 -24.55 -19.82 6.70
N ARG A 215 -24.07 -20.96 7.20
CA ARG A 215 -23.31 -21.05 8.47
C ARG A 215 -21.97 -21.78 8.35
N ASP A 216 -21.62 -22.27 7.15
CA ASP A 216 -20.36 -22.96 6.93
C ASP A 216 -19.18 -21.95 6.92
N PRO A 217 -18.27 -21.99 7.91
CA PRO A 217 -17.15 -21.06 7.98
C PRO A 217 -16.18 -21.21 6.80
N ALA A 218 -15.98 -22.43 6.28
CA ALA A 218 -15.07 -22.67 5.17
C ALA A 218 -15.60 -21.99 3.90
N GLN A 219 -16.90 -22.06 3.66
CA GLN A 219 -17.54 -21.39 2.54
C GLN A 219 -17.51 -19.86 2.67
N LEU A 220 -17.77 -19.35 3.87
CA LEU A 220 -17.89 -17.92 4.13
C LEU A 220 -16.55 -17.18 4.13
N THR A 221 -15.43 -17.88 4.32
CA THR A 221 -14.10 -17.27 4.52
C THR A 221 -13.06 -17.62 3.45
N ALA A 222 -13.41 -18.45 2.47
CA ALA A 222 -12.47 -19.01 1.49
C ALA A 222 -11.67 -17.98 0.68
N GLN A 223 -12.23 -16.79 0.44
CA GLN A 223 -11.60 -15.72 -0.36
C GLN A 223 -11.29 -14.46 0.45
N LEU A 224 -11.46 -14.53 1.78
CA LEU A 224 -11.20 -13.39 2.66
C LEU A 224 -9.74 -13.39 3.11
N ASP A 225 -9.21 -12.18 3.27
CA ASP A 225 -7.94 -11.98 3.96
C ASP A 225 -8.05 -12.38 5.45
N PRO A 226 -6.92 -12.50 6.18
CA PRO A 226 -6.94 -12.94 7.57
C PRO A 226 -7.79 -12.06 8.50
N LEU A 227 -7.87 -10.75 8.23
CA LEU A 227 -8.55 -9.79 9.08
C LEU A 227 -10.07 -9.87 8.88
N ASP A 228 -10.53 -9.83 7.63
CA ASP A 228 -11.93 -10.04 7.25
C ASP A 228 -12.43 -11.41 7.71
N ARG A 229 -11.59 -12.44 7.59
CA ARG A 229 -11.89 -13.80 8.08
C ARG A 229 -12.15 -13.82 9.59
N ALA A 230 -11.32 -13.15 10.38
CA ALA A 230 -11.49 -13.09 11.83
C ALA A 230 -12.83 -12.42 12.21
N LEU A 231 -13.21 -11.34 11.51
CA LEU A 231 -14.49 -10.67 11.75
C LEU A 231 -15.69 -11.56 11.39
N VAL A 232 -15.63 -12.28 10.25
CA VAL A 232 -16.71 -13.20 9.83
C VAL A 232 -16.84 -14.39 10.79
N GLN A 233 -15.71 -14.96 11.22
CA GLN A 233 -15.71 -16.02 12.24
C GLN A 233 -16.33 -15.52 13.55
N ARG A 234 -16.00 -14.29 13.96
CA ARG A 234 -16.59 -13.69 15.15
C ARG A 234 -18.11 -13.50 15.04
N ILE A 235 -18.64 -13.13 13.88
CA ILE A 235 -20.09 -13.05 13.66
C ILE A 235 -20.74 -14.42 13.83
N LEU A 236 -20.12 -15.48 13.30
CA LEU A 236 -20.63 -16.85 13.43
C LEU A 236 -20.65 -17.36 14.87
N GLU A 237 -19.70 -16.92 15.71
CA GLU A 237 -19.68 -17.24 17.15
C GLU A 237 -20.80 -16.55 17.95
N LEU A 238 -21.35 -15.45 17.42
CA LEU A 238 -22.37 -14.64 18.11
C LEU A 238 -23.82 -15.10 17.84
N ILE A 239 -24.03 -16.08 16.95
CA ILE A 239 -25.36 -16.47 16.42
C ILE A 239 -25.73 -17.93 16.65
#